data_AF-A0A7X3IL82-F1
#
_entry.id   AF-A0A7X3IL82-F1
#
_cell.length_a   1.000
_cell.length_b   1.000
_cell.length_c   1.000
_cell.angle_alpha   90.00
_cell.angle_beta   90.00
_cell.angle_gamma   90.00
#
_symmetry.space_group_name_H-M   'P 1'
#
loop_
_entity.id
_entity.type
_entity.pdbx_description
1 polymer ?
#
loop_
_entity_poly.entity_id
_entity_poly.type
_entity_poly.pdbx_seq_one_letter_code
_entity_poly.pdbx_strand_id
1 'polypeptide(L)'
;MTLPASPQISQQTPSASPTGIRKILNYNGYRYAFVSDGAQFKFTGAEPVISLGTLDWDMASGIGQNGEKNNAKNVAEKDYAATFAVGGKLYEIPGYPSHFRIAVKYEQNYYLAEIVAKVNDSAITAKDYLDMSNLKEDTKDIHILNHVGDDVLKKVTDHASVESIVKGLYDAKMADLSNKEYEAIAEAQSQGKSYQLKFNLKDGTDMAMYIIPDLQVVSMGDAYYRLSGAFFKQSGDIFTGLKQEALPLY
;
A
#
# COMPACT_ATOMS: atom_id res chain seq x y z
N MET A 1 8.20 -26.35 -9.89
CA MET A 1 7.38 -26.43 -8.65
C MET A 1 6.22 -25.48 -8.85
N THR A 2 4.98 -25.96 -8.80
CA THR A 2 3.77 -25.13 -8.80
C THR A 2 3.69 -24.40 -7.47
N LEU A 3 3.54 -23.07 -7.50
CA LEU A 3 3.21 -22.30 -6.30
C LEU A 3 1.91 -22.86 -5.69
N PRO A 4 1.82 -22.98 -4.35
CA PRO A 4 0.55 -23.32 -3.72
C PRO A 4 -0.52 -22.31 -4.15
N ALA A 5 -1.76 -22.76 -4.31
CA ALA A 5 -2.87 -21.88 -4.68
C ALA A 5 -3.04 -20.77 -3.64
N SER A 6 -3.13 -19.52 -4.10
CA SER A 6 -3.35 -18.37 -3.23
C SER A 6 -4.69 -18.51 -2.49
N PRO A 7 -4.76 -18.17 -1.19
CA PRO A 7 -6.00 -18.21 -0.45
C PRO A 7 -6.98 -17.18 -0.96
N GLN A 8 -8.26 -17.40 -0.66
CA GLN A 8 -9.26 -16.33 -0.73
C GLN A 8 -9.28 -15.61 0.61
N ILE A 9 -9.11 -14.29 0.58
CA ILE A 9 -8.98 -13.45 1.77
C ILE A 9 -10.14 -12.45 1.78
N SER A 10 -10.83 -12.39 2.92
CA SER A 10 -12.00 -11.53 3.08
C SER A 10 -11.88 -10.67 4.33
N GLN A 11 -12.05 -9.36 4.16
CA GLN A 11 -12.14 -8.42 5.27
C GLN A 11 -13.41 -8.70 6.09
N GLN A 12 -13.27 -8.81 7.41
CA GLN A 12 -14.35 -9.16 8.35
C GLN A 12 -14.92 -7.95 9.08
N THR A 13 -14.10 -6.90 9.25
CA THR A 13 -14.52 -5.65 9.92
C THR A 13 -14.49 -4.50 8.94
N PRO A 14 -15.35 -3.48 9.07
CA PRO A 14 -15.25 -2.27 8.27
C PRO A 14 -13.85 -1.64 8.39
N SER A 15 -13.41 -0.96 7.33
CA SER A 15 -12.18 -0.17 7.38
C SER A 15 -12.37 0.94 8.41
N ALA A 16 -11.43 1.08 9.34
CA ALA A 16 -11.44 2.21 10.26
C ALA A 16 -10.95 3.46 9.52
N SER A 17 -11.53 4.62 9.82
CA SER A 17 -10.90 5.89 9.45
C SER A 17 -9.53 5.94 10.13
N PRO A 18 -8.45 6.37 9.43
CA PRO A 18 -7.12 6.41 10.00
C PRO A 18 -7.07 7.49 11.10
N THR A 19 -7.39 7.09 12.33
CA THR A 19 -7.33 7.95 13.52
C THR A 19 -6.14 7.54 14.37
N GLY A 20 -5.25 8.49 14.66
CA GLY A 20 -4.10 8.27 15.55
C GLY A 20 -2.81 7.86 14.81
N ILE A 21 -1.94 7.13 15.51
CA ILE A 21 -0.64 6.70 14.96
C ILE A 21 -0.88 5.64 13.89
N ARG A 22 -0.30 5.83 12.70
CA ARG A 22 -0.35 4.85 11.62
C ARG A 22 0.11 3.48 12.12
N LYS A 23 -0.70 2.46 11.86
CA LYS A 23 -0.40 1.07 12.21
C LYS A 23 0.62 0.51 11.22
N ILE A 24 1.85 0.31 11.68
CA ILE A 24 2.97 -0.19 10.88
C ILE A 24 3.75 -1.27 11.64
N LEU A 25 4.54 -2.03 10.90
CA LEU A 25 5.56 -2.93 11.44
C LEU A 25 6.81 -2.94 10.56
N ASN A 26 7.93 -3.38 11.11
CA ASN A 26 9.16 -3.67 10.39
C ASN A 26 9.40 -5.17 10.32
N TYR A 27 9.78 -5.64 9.13
CA TYR A 27 10.22 -7.01 8.93
C TYR A 27 11.22 -7.11 7.77
N ASN A 28 12.36 -7.75 8.02
CA ASN A 28 13.38 -8.09 7.00
C ASN A 28 13.85 -6.87 6.18
N GLY A 29 14.09 -5.74 6.85
CA GLY A 29 14.56 -4.50 6.22
C GLY A 29 13.47 -3.69 5.51
N TYR A 30 12.20 -4.12 5.56
CA TYR A 30 11.06 -3.41 5.01
C TYR A 30 10.09 -2.92 6.10
N ARG A 31 9.41 -1.82 5.80
CA ARG A 31 8.30 -1.28 6.56
C ARG A 31 7.01 -1.71 5.87
N TYR A 32 6.08 -2.23 6.67
CA TYR A 32 4.75 -2.62 6.24
C TYR A 32 3.70 -1.78 6.95
N ALA A 33 2.62 -1.43 6.26
CA ALA A 33 1.44 -0.81 6.84
C ALA A 33 0.30 -1.83 6.96
N PHE A 34 -0.42 -1.79 8.08
CA PHE A 34 -1.59 -2.64 8.24
C PHE A 34 -2.71 -2.19 7.28
N VAL A 35 -3.23 -3.13 6.49
CA VAL A 35 -4.28 -2.88 5.49
C VAL A 35 -5.57 -2.44 6.19
N SER A 36 -6.28 -1.48 5.58
CA SER A 36 -7.56 -0.94 6.09
C SER A 36 -7.48 -0.46 7.54
N ASP A 37 -6.33 0.12 7.91
CA ASP A 37 -6.01 0.55 9.28
C ASP A 37 -6.20 -0.58 10.31
N GLY A 38 -5.71 -1.79 10.00
CA GLY A 38 -5.77 -2.92 10.93
C GLY A 38 -7.15 -3.58 11.00
N ALA A 39 -7.88 -3.62 9.89
CA ALA A 39 -9.08 -4.44 9.78
C ALA A 39 -8.73 -5.93 9.94
N GLN A 40 -9.70 -6.70 10.43
CA GLN A 40 -9.56 -8.14 10.59
C GLN A 40 -9.86 -8.84 9.26
N PHE A 41 -9.14 -9.92 8.98
CA PHE A 41 -9.28 -10.72 7.77
C PHE A 41 -9.49 -12.19 8.11
N LYS A 42 -10.17 -12.89 7.20
CA LYS A 42 -10.35 -14.34 7.22
C LYS A 42 -9.77 -14.95 5.96
N PHE A 43 -8.98 -16.00 6.15
CA PHE A 43 -8.45 -16.83 5.07
C PHE A 43 -9.38 -18.03 4.83
N THR A 44 -9.60 -18.38 3.58
CA THR A 44 -10.28 -19.60 3.17
C THR A 44 -9.45 -20.32 2.11
N GLY A 45 -9.37 -21.65 2.21
CA GLY A 45 -8.42 -22.46 1.43
C GLY A 45 -7.11 -22.65 2.18
N ALA A 46 -6.00 -22.19 1.60
CA ALA A 46 -4.66 -22.36 2.19
C ALA A 46 -4.43 -21.40 3.38
N GLU A 47 -4.12 -21.92 4.56
CA GLU A 47 -3.85 -21.08 5.74
C GLU A 47 -2.39 -20.60 5.80
N PRO A 48 -2.13 -19.38 6.32
CA PRO A 48 -0.78 -18.93 6.68
C PRO A 48 -0.22 -19.76 7.84
N VAL A 49 0.66 -20.73 7.52
CA VAL A 49 1.25 -21.66 8.51
C VAL A 49 2.76 -21.49 8.68
N ILE A 50 3.45 -20.88 7.70
CA ILE A 50 4.90 -20.66 7.75
C ILE A 50 5.16 -19.41 8.58
N SER A 51 5.69 -19.61 9.80
CA SER A 51 5.99 -18.52 10.74
C SER A 51 7.24 -17.76 10.31
N LEU A 52 7.15 -16.42 10.31
CA LEU A 52 8.24 -15.49 10.00
C LEU A 52 8.87 -14.89 11.26
N GLY A 53 8.17 -14.92 12.40
CA GLY A 53 8.66 -14.38 13.66
C GLY A 53 7.53 -13.85 14.54
N THR A 54 7.86 -13.09 15.56
CA THR A 54 6.90 -12.47 16.49
C THR A 54 7.25 -10.99 16.65
N LEU A 55 6.24 -10.13 16.58
CA LEU A 55 6.37 -8.70 16.86
C LEU A 55 6.68 -8.53 18.35
N ASP A 56 7.92 -8.25 18.72
CA ASP A 56 8.37 -8.24 20.12
C ASP A 56 8.81 -6.86 20.61
N TRP A 57 8.65 -5.83 19.77
CA TRP A 57 9.08 -4.49 20.08
C TRP A 57 8.01 -3.44 19.76
N ASP A 58 7.64 -2.67 20.78
CA ASP A 58 6.68 -1.58 20.64
C ASP A 58 7.38 -0.27 20.24
N MET A 59 7.12 0.19 19.01
CA MET A 59 7.65 1.45 18.49
C MET A 59 7.13 2.67 19.26
N ALA A 60 5.90 2.63 19.79
CA ALA A 60 5.32 3.73 20.55
C ALA A 60 6.03 3.93 21.90
N SER A 61 6.52 2.84 22.50
CA SER A 61 7.24 2.85 23.78
C SER A 61 8.63 3.51 23.70
N GLY A 62 9.24 3.56 22.51
CA GLY A 62 10.58 4.12 22.30
C GLY A 62 10.63 5.65 22.19
N ILE A 63 9.49 6.33 22.09
CA ILE A 63 9.41 7.80 21.91
C ILE A 63 9.52 8.54 23.27
N GLY A 64 9.49 7.84 24.40
CA GLY A 64 9.43 8.44 25.74
C GLY A 64 10.53 8.07 26.74
N GLN A 65 11.43 7.12 26.45
CA GLN A 65 12.47 6.72 27.41
C GLN A 65 13.82 7.35 27.07
N ASN A 66 14.20 8.33 27.89
CA ASN A 66 15.54 8.89 28.08
C ASN A 66 16.22 9.55 26.87
N GLY A 67 16.02 10.86 26.72
CA GLY A 67 17.09 11.86 26.55
C GLY A 67 18.09 11.78 25.38
N GLU A 68 18.09 10.73 24.57
CA GLU A 68 19.09 10.49 23.53
C GLU A 68 18.43 10.46 22.16
N LYS A 69 18.40 11.61 21.49
CA LYS A 69 17.94 11.76 20.10
C LYS A 69 18.65 10.82 19.10
N ASN A 70 19.76 10.20 19.50
CA ASN A 70 20.54 9.26 18.70
C ASN A 70 20.03 7.80 18.75
N ASN A 71 19.08 7.46 19.65
CA ASN A 71 18.52 6.11 19.75
C ASN A 71 17.16 5.95 19.04
N ALA A 72 16.44 7.02 18.73
CA ALA A 72 15.13 6.95 18.07
C ALA A 72 15.20 6.31 16.67
N LYS A 73 16.28 6.54 15.90
CA LYS A 73 16.47 5.93 14.58
C LYS A 73 16.75 4.42 14.68
N ASN A 74 17.55 3.99 15.65
CA ASN A 74 17.84 2.57 15.90
C ASN A 74 16.58 1.79 16.34
N VAL A 75 15.67 2.44 17.08
CA VAL A 75 14.40 1.86 17.52
C VAL A 75 13.42 1.76 16.35
N ALA A 76 13.35 2.77 15.49
CA ALA A 76 12.45 2.80 14.33
C ALA A 76 12.88 1.88 13.19
N GLU A 77 14.14 1.44 13.15
CA GLU A 77 14.67 0.49 12.15
C GLU A 77 14.74 -0.96 12.66
N LYS A 78 14.40 -1.20 13.94
CA LYS A 78 14.48 -2.52 14.55
C LYS A 78 13.53 -3.51 13.86
N ASP A 79 14.04 -4.70 13.56
CA ASP A 79 13.25 -5.80 13.00
C ASP A 79 12.20 -6.28 14.03
N TYR A 80 11.03 -6.72 13.55
CA TYR A 80 9.88 -7.10 14.38
C TYR A 80 9.31 -5.99 15.29
N ALA A 81 9.69 -4.74 15.06
CA ALA A 81 9.05 -3.61 15.71
C ALA A 81 7.68 -3.32 15.10
N ALA A 82 6.71 -2.86 15.89
CA ALA A 82 5.39 -2.45 15.42
C ALA A 82 4.76 -1.36 16.29
N THR A 83 3.80 -0.63 15.72
CA THR A 83 2.91 0.30 16.46
C THR A 83 1.57 -0.32 16.84
N PHE A 84 1.30 -1.54 16.37
CA PHE A 84 0.06 -2.29 16.56
C PHE A 84 0.34 -3.79 16.63
N ALA A 85 -0.54 -4.54 17.31
CA ALA A 85 -0.45 -6.00 17.45
C ALA A 85 0.89 -6.52 18.00
N VAL A 86 1.51 -5.78 18.94
CA VAL A 86 2.74 -6.20 19.64
C VAL A 86 2.45 -7.49 20.42
N GLY A 87 3.26 -8.52 20.20
CA GLY A 87 3.06 -9.91 20.61
C GLY A 87 2.47 -10.81 19.51
N GLY A 88 2.08 -10.24 18.36
CA GLY A 88 1.52 -10.97 17.22
C GLY A 88 2.56 -11.79 16.45
N LYS A 89 2.14 -12.92 15.90
CA LYS A 89 2.98 -13.80 15.07
C LYS A 89 2.84 -13.46 13.59
N LEU A 90 3.96 -13.33 12.91
CA LEU A 90 4.03 -13.07 11.47
C LEU A 90 4.02 -14.39 10.69
N TYR A 91 3.33 -14.42 9.55
CA TYR A 91 3.23 -15.59 8.68
C TYR A 91 3.33 -15.19 7.20
N GLU A 92 3.93 -16.08 6.41
CA GLU A 92 3.83 -16.02 4.95
C GLU A 92 2.40 -16.34 4.50
N ILE A 93 1.93 -15.64 3.47
CA ILE A 93 0.68 -15.96 2.82
C ILE A 93 0.98 -16.90 1.64
N PRO A 94 0.40 -18.12 1.61
CA PRO A 94 0.62 -19.04 0.49
C PRO A 94 0.29 -18.40 -0.86
N GLY A 95 1.16 -18.58 -1.85
CA GLY A 95 0.94 -18.05 -3.20
C GLY A 95 1.28 -16.57 -3.38
N TYR A 96 1.64 -15.84 -2.32
CA TYR A 96 2.16 -14.47 -2.44
C TYR A 96 3.68 -14.46 -2.67
N PRO A 97 4.21 -13.44 -3.36
CA PRO A 97 5.64 -13.15 -3.30
C PRO A 97 6.08 -12.85 -1.86
N SER A 98 7.32 -13.22 -1.52
CA SER A 98 7.84 -13.22 -0.14
C SER A 98 7.83 -11.87 0.60
N HIS A 99 7.58 -10.76 -0.10
CA HIS A 99 7.64 -9.41 0.45
C HIS A 99 6.40 -8.56 0.17
N PHE A 100 5.36 -9.10 -0.48
CA PHE A 100 4.17 -8.30 -0.78
C PHE A 100 3.38 -7.97 0.49
N ARG A 101 2.76 -9.01 1.05
CA ARG A 101 1.99 -8.94 2.28
C ARG A 101 2.33 -10.11 3.16
N ILE A 102 2.21 -9.82 4.44
CA ILE A 102 2.36 -10.79 5.51
C ILE A 102 1.07 -10.83 6.32
N ALA A 103 0.75 -12.01 6.82
CA ALA A 103 -0.34 -12.19 7.76
C ALA A 103 0.19 -12.01 9.18
N VAL A 104 -0.51 -11.23 10.00
CA VAL A 104 -0.21 -11.07 11.43
C VAL A 104 -1.33 -11.73 12.21
N LYS A 105 -1.02 -12.79 12.94
CA LYS A 105 -1.95 -13.42 13.88
C LYS A 105 -1.75 -12.81 15.26
N TYR A 106 -2.74 -12.08 15.73
CA TYR A 106 -2.73 -11.48 17.06
C TYR A 106 -4.06 -11.74 17.73
N GLU A 107 -3.98 -12.22 18.98
CA GLU A 107 -5.11 -12.84 19.68
C GLU A 107 -5.75 -13.96 18.83
N GLN A 108 -7.04 -13.86 18.49
CA GLN A 108 -7.77 -14.83 17.68
C GLN A 108 -7.96 -14.38 16.22
N ASN A 109 -7.38 -13.24 15.83
CA ASN A 109 -7.65 -12.59 14.56
C ASN A 109 -6.43 -12.58 13.66
N TYR A 110 -6.67 -12.56 12.34
CA TYR A 110 -5.65 -12.25 11.36
C TYR A 110 -5.79 -10.81 10.87
N TYR A 111 -4.65 -10.19 10.66
CA TYR A 111 -4.51 -8.88 10.06
C TYR A 111 -3.56 -9.01 8.85
N LEU A 112 -3.72 -8.14 7.86
CA LEU A 112 -2.79 -8.04 6.74
C LEU A 112 -1.90 -6.82 6.92
N ALA A 113 -0.61 -6.99 6.61
CA ALA A 113 0.32 -5.87 6.46
C ALA A 113 0.96 -5.91 5.07
N GLU A 114 0.98 -4.77 4.39
CA GLU A 114 1.49 -4.60 3.02
C GLU A 114 2.76 -3.73 3.04
N ILE A 115 3.75 -4.09 2.23
CA ILE A 115 4.98 -3.34 2.10
C ILE A 115 4.70 -1.90 1.65
N VAL A 116 5.35 -0.91 2.28
CA VAL A 116 5.22 0.50 1.93
C VAL A 116 6.55 1.24 1.76
N ALA A 117 7.62 0.78 2.41
CA ALA A 117 8.95 1.40 2.34
C ALA A 117 10.05 0.43 2.77
N LYS A 118 11.31 0.84 2.63
CA LYS A 118 12.44 0.24 3.36
C LYS A 118 12.61 0.93 4.70
N VAL A 119 13.06 0.19 5.72
CA VAL A 119 13.23 0.76 7.07
C VAL A 119 14.26 1.89 7.13
N ASN A 120 15.30 1.81 6.29
CA ASN A 120 16.37 2.79 6.19
C ASN A 120 16.04 3.97 5.25
N ASP A 121 14.78 4.08 4.82
CA ASP A 121 14.26 5.09 3.89
C ASP A 121 14.96 5.12 2.52
N SER A 122 15.72 4.09 2.17
CA SER A 122 16.26 3.96 0.81
C SER A 122 15.16 3.66 -0.20
N ALA A 123 15.39 4.12 -1.43
CA ALA A 123 14.45 3.98 -2.52
C ALA A 123 14.02 2.53 -2.81
N ILE A 124 12.74 2.37 -3.14
CA ILE A 124 12.20 1.21 -3.87
C ILE A 124 11.83 1.72 -5.26
N THR A 125 12.32 1.10 -6.33
CA THR A 125 11.91 1.50 -7.68
C THR A 125 10.46 1.11 -7.92
N ALA A 126 9.76 1.77 -8.84
CA ALA A 126 8.38 1.41 -9.19
C ALA A 126 8.31 -0.07 -9.62
N LYS A 127 9.24 -0.48 -10.48
CA LYS A 127 9.35 -1.88 -10.93
C LYS A 127 9.51 -2.85 -9.75
N ASP A 128 10.44 -2.59 -8.83
CA ASP A 128 10.67 -3.50 -7.70
C ASP A 128 9.42 -3.58 -6.80
N TYR A 129 8.76 -2.46 -6.54
CA TYR A 129 7.54 -2.42 -5.73
C TYR A 129 6.40 -3.23 -6.37
N LEU A 130 6.20 -3.08 -7.68
CA LEU A 130 5.15 -3.78 -8.43
C LEU A 130 5.46 -5.27 -8.66
N ASP A 131 6.74 -5.63 -8.81
CA ASP A 131 7.18 -7.02 -8.85
C ASP A 131 7.00 -7.70 -7.50
N MET A 132 7.29 -6.98 -6.40
CA MET A 132 7.04 -7.48 -5.05
C MET A 132 5.57 -7.77 -4.83
N SER A 133 4.64 -7.00 -5.40
CA SER A 133 3.19 -7.27 -5.30
C SER A 133 2.64 -8.21 -6.37
N ASN A 134 3.46 -8.63 -7.34
CA ASN A 134 3.05 -9.42 -8.50
C ASN A 134 1.82 -8.80 -9.22
N LEU A 135 1.73 -7.45 -9.22
CA LEU A 135 0.51 -6.73 -9.60
C LEU A 135 0.06 -7.05 -11.02
N LYS A 136 1.01 -7.28 -11.92
CA LYS A 136 0.76 -7.63 -13.32
C LYS A 136 -0.06 -8.90 -13.48
N GLU A 137 0.22 -9.91 -12.66
CA GLU A 137 -0.45 -11.21 -12.77
C GLU A 137 -1.69 -11.28 -11.89
N ASP A 138 -1.72 -10.54 -10.77
CA ASP A 138 -2.78 -10.69 -9.76
C ASP A 138 -3.93 -9.67 -9.90
N THR A 139 -3.74 -8.59 -10.65
CA THR A 139 -4.83 -7.63 -10.91
C THR A 139 -5.92 -8.25 -11.77
N LYS A 140 -7.16 -8.20 -11.29
CA LYS A 140 -8.35 -8.62 -12.03
C LYS A 140 -8.99 -7.45 -12.77
N ASP A 141 -9.22 -6.35 -12.06
CA ASP A 141 -9.83 -5.13 -12.57
C ASP A 141 -9.36 -3.93 -11.74
N ILE A 142 -9.53 -2.72 -12.28
CA ILE A 142 -9.11 -1.49 -11.64
C ILE A 142 -10.31 -0.58 -11.47
N HIS A 143 -10.52 -0.09 -10.27
CA HIS A 143 -11.48 0.97 -9.99
C HIS A 143 -10.72 2.29 -9.80
N ILE A 144 -11.21 3.35 -10.43
CA ILE A 144 -10.79 4.72 -10.17
C ILE A 144 -11.82 5.32 -9.23
N LEU A 145 -11.38 5.67 -8.03
CA LEU A 145 -12.20 6.28 -7.00
C LEU A 145 -11.83 7.75 -6.81
N ASN A 146 -12.67 8.49 -6.10
CA ASN A 146 -12.29 9.77 -5.52
C ASN A 146 -11.10 9.59 -4.56
N HIS A 147 -10.49 10.70 -4.13
CA HIS A 147 -9.33 10.66 -3.24
C HIS A 147 -9.61 9.94 -1.92
N VAL A 148 -10.82 10.06 -1.38
CA VAL A 148 -11.20 9.42 -0.10
C VAL A 148 -11.32 7.90 -0.25
N GLY A 149 -11.67 7.42 -1.44
CA GLY A 149 -11.83 5.99 -1.74
C GLY A 149 -13.21 5.42 -1.38
N ASP A 150 -14.22 6.27 -1.20
CA ASP A 150 -15.61 5.86 -0.93
C ASP A 150 -16.49 5.87 -2.20
N ASP A 151 -16.18 6.70 -3.20
CA ASP A 151 -16.94 6.78 -4.45
C ASP A 151 -16.18 6.22 -5.65
N VAL A 152 -16.77 5.23 -6.33
CA VAL A 152 -16.25 4.70 -7.59
C VAL A 152 -16.65 5.59 -8.75
N LEU A 153 -15.69 6.32 -9.31
CA LEU A 153 -15.88 7.23 -10.44
C LEU A 153 -15.83 6.50 -11.79
N LYS A 154 -15.00 5.45 -11.89
CA LYS A 154 -14.86 4.65 -13.11
C LYS A 154 -14.39 3.23 -12.80
N LYS A 155 -14.84 2.26 -13.61
CA LYS A 155 -14.38 0.87 -13.56
C LYS A 155 -13.69 0.52 -14.86
N VAL A 156 -12.48 -0.03 -14.78
CA VAL A 156 -11.70 -0.55 -15.90
C VAL A 156 -11.66 -2.07 -15.75
N THR A 157 -12.41 -2.75 -16.60
CA THR A 157 -12.63 -4.20 -16.51
C THR A 157 -12.16 -4.95 -17.75
N ASP A 158 -11.83 -4.24 -18.83
CA ASP A 158 -11.27 -4.85 -20.02
C ASP A 158 -9.77 -5.17 -19.81
N HIS A 159 -9.39 -6.39 -20.17
CA HIS A 159 -8.05 -6.92 -19.92
C HIS A 159 -6.94 -6.04 -20.53
N ALA A 160 -7.15 -5.51 -21.74
CA ALA A 160 -6.16 -4.71 -22.43
C ALA A 160 -5.86 -3.39 -21.71
N SER A 161 -6.89 -2.68 -21.23
CA SER A 161 -6.69 -1.44 -20.48
C SER A 161 -6.12 -1.70 -19.09
N VAL A 162 -6.56 -2.76 -18.41
CA VAL A 162 -5.97 -3.17 -17.12
C VAL A 162 -4.46 -3.44 -17.28
N GLU A 163 -4.08 -4.26 -18.26
CA GLU A 163 -2.69 -4.58 -18.55
C GLU A 163 -1.90 -3.31 -18.93
N SER A 164 -2.48 -2.44 -19.74
CA SER A 164 -1.82 -1.19 -20.16
C SER A 164 -1.57 -0.23 -19.00
N ILE A 165 -2.53 -0.08 -18.07
CA ILE A 165 -2.37 0.77 -16.88
C ILE A 165 -1.26 0.20 -16.01
N VAL A 166 -1.33 -1.10 -15.68
CA VAL A 166 -0.32 -1.74 -14.83
C VAL A 166 1.06 -1.64 -15.45
N LYS A 167 1.20 -1.96 -16.74
CA LYS A 167 2.47 -1.85 -17.47
C LYS A 167 3.03 -0.42 -17.46
N GLY A 168 2.18 0.59 -17.62
CA GLY A 168 2.64 1.97 -17.61
C GLY A 168 3.20 2.43 -16.25
N LEU A 169 2.78 1.80 -15.14
CA LEU A 169 3.32 2.08 -13.80
C LEU A 169 4.75 1.53 -13.62
N TYR A 170 5.08 0.43 -14.29
CA TYR A 170 6.43 -0.15 -14.25
C TYR A 170 7.53 0.78 -14.77
N ASP A 171 7.17 1.68 -15.69
CA ASP A 171 8.09 2.65 -16.27
C ASP A 171 8.20 3.94 -15.42
N ALA A 172 7.47 4.03 -14.31
CA ALA A 172 7.49 5.20 -13.44
C ALA A 172 8.85 5.34 -12.75
N LYS A 173 9.32 6.58 -12.62
CA LYS A 173 10.61 6.90 -11.99
C LYS A 173 10.39 7.52 -10.64
N MET A 174 11.21 7.18 -9.66
CA MET A 174 11.14 7.82 -8.36
C MET A 174 11.22 9.33 -8.50
N ALA A 175 10.34 10.05 -7.81
CA ALA A 175 10.30 11.49 -7.82
C ALA A 175 11.16 12.04 -6.67
N ASP A 176 12.12 12.88 -7.00
CA ASP A 176 12.77 13.76 -6.03
C ASP A 176 11.99 15.08 -6.01
N LEU A 177 11.13 15.25 -5.02
CA LEU A 177 10.17 16.36 -4.96
C LEU A 177 10.73 17.51 -4.14
N SER A 178 10.72 18.70 -4.72
CA SER A 178 10.94 19.95 -4.01
C SER A 178 9.72 20.35 -3.16
N ASN A 179 9.92 21.27 -2.21
CA ASN A 179 8.82 21.80 -1.40
C ASN A 179 7.65 22.36 -2.24
N LYS A 180 7.96 23.04 -3.35
CA LYS A 180 6.93 23.56 -4.27
C LYS A 180 6.12 22.45 -4.92
N GLU A 181 6.72 21.30 -5.20
CA GLU A 181 6.01 20.16 -5.77
C GLU A 181 5.16 19.46 -4.72
N TYR A 182 5.61 19.39 -3.46
CA TYR A 182 4.77 18.95 -2.34
C TYR A 182 3.56 19.88 -2.12
N GLU A 183 3.77 21.20 -2.18
CA GLU A 183 2.68 22.19 -2.11
C GLU A 183 1.68 21.99 -3.27
N ALA A 184 2.16 21.78 -4.49
CA ALA A 184 1.31 21.51 -5.65
C ALA A 184 0.51 20.20 -5.51
N ILE A 185 1.10 19.16 -4.90
CA ILE A 185 0.40 17.91 -4.59
C ILE A 185 -0.72 18.16 -3.57
N ALA A 186 -0.43 18.88 -2.48
CA ALA A 186 -1.43 19.20 -1.47
C ALA A 186 -2.57 20.06 -2.03
N GLU A 187 -2.23 21.04 -2.88
CA GLU A 187 -3.21 21.86 -3.60
C GLU A 187 -4.08 20.98 -4.51
N ALA A 188 -3.50 20.10 -5.32
CA ALA A 188 -4.25 19.21 -6.20
C ALA A 188 -5.18 18.26 -5.42
N GLN A 189 -4.74 17.74 -4.27
CA GLN A 189 -5.57 16.91 -3.40
C GLN A 189 -6.77 17.70 -2.85
N SER A 190 -6.55 18.89 -2.30
CA SER A 190 -7.63 19.74 -1.79
C SER A 190 -8.61 20.19 -2.88
N GLN A 191 -8.16 20.34 -4.13
CA GLN A 191 -8.99 20.71 -5.28
C GLN A 191 -9.71 19.52 -5.95
N GLY A 192 -9.64 18.30 -5.39
CA GLY A 192 -10.30 17.13 -5.97
C GLY A 192 -9.66 16.65 -7.29
N LYS A 193 -8.35 16.88 -7.48
CA LYS A 193 -7.60 16.44 -8.67
C LYS A 193 -6.76 15.17 -8.42
N SER A 194 -6.85 14.60 -7.22
CA SER A 194 -6.20 13.34 -6.85
C SER A 194 -7.20 12.21 -6.84
N TYR A 195 -6.85 11.07 -7.43
CA TYR A 195 -7.72 9.89 -7.52
C TYR A 195 -7.04 8.70 -6.86
N GLN A 196 -7.84 7.77 -6.33
CA GLN A 196 -7.34 6.48 -5.90
C GLN A 196 -7.48 5.46 -7.04
N LEU A 197 -6.38 4.81 -7.39
CA LEU A 197 -6.36 3.62 -8.23
C LEU A 197 -6.44 2.40 -7.32
N LYS A 198 -7.60 1.76 -7.29
CA LYS A 198 -7.84 0.52 -6.54
C LYS A 198 -7.74 -0.67 -7.48
N PHE A 199 -6.69 -1.47 -7.30
CA PHE A 199 -6.44 -2.70 -8.02
C PHE A 199 -7.10 -3.85 -7.26
N ASN A 200 -8.21 -4.39 -7.80
CA ASN A 200 -8.87 -5.54 -7.20
C ASN A 200 -8.12 -6.81 -7.60
N LEU A 201 -7.66 -7.58 -6.62
CA LEU A 201 -6.80 -8.75 -6.82
C LEU A 201 -7.62 -10.04 -6.89
N LYS A 202 -7.05 -11.08 -7.51
CA LYS A 202 -7.68 -12.40 -7.71
C LYS A 202 -7.98 -13.16 -6.41
N ASP A 203 -7.33 -12.79 -5.31
CA ASP A 203 -7.53 -13.38 -3.97
C ASP A 203 -8.68 -12.75 -3.16
N GLY A 204 -9.35 -11.74 -3.71
CA GLY A 204 -10.45 -11.03 -3.07
C GLY A 204 -10.05 -9.78 -2.28
N THR A 205 -8.75 -9.48 -2.20
CA THR A 205 -8.23 -8.23 -1.62
C THR A 205 -8.05 -7.13 -2.67
N ASP A 206 -7.61 -5.96 -2.23
CA ASP A 206 -7.25 -4.87 -3.13
C ASP A 206 -5.98 -4.15 -2.69
N MET A 207 -5.31 -3.52 -3.65
CA MET A 207 -4.16 -2.65 -3.44
C MET A 207 -4.51 -1.24 -3.95
N ALA A 208 -4.12 -0.20 -3.22
CA ALA A 208 -4.45 1.18 -3.56
C ALA A 208 -3.19 2.00 -3.86
N MET A 209 -3.28 2.86 -4.87
CA MET A 209 -2.29 3.89 -5.19
C MET A 209 -3.00 5.22 -5.39
N TYR A 210 -2.31 6.34 -5.18
CA TYR A 210 -2.89 7.67 -5.41
C TYR A 210 -2.24 8.32 -6.61
N ILE A 211 -3.04 8.79 -7.55
CA ILE A 211 -2.55 9.44 -8.78
C ILE A 211 -3.06 10.88 -8.87
N ILE A 212 -2.20 11.78 -9.33
CA ILE A 212 -2.54 13.16 -9.70
C ILE A 212 -2.17 13.32 -11.17
N PRO A 213 -3.13 13.15 -12.11
CA PRO A 213 -2.85 13.12 -13.54
C PRO A 213 -2.17 14.40 -14.05
N ASP A 214 -2.66 15.58 -13.63
CA ASP A 214 -2.14 16.88 -14.06
C ASP A 214 -0.67 17.11 -13.65
N LEU A 215 -0.26 16.50 -12.53
CA LEU A 215 1.13 16.55 -12.05
C LEU A 215 1.97 15.38 -12.56
N GLN A 216 1.37 14.41 -13.24
CA GLN A 216 2.02 13.18 -13.68
C GLN A 216 2.70 12.43 -12.52
N VAL A 217 2.08 12.46 -11.33
CA VAL A 217 2.61 11.84 -10.11
C VAL A 217 1.69 10.70 -9.68
N VAL A 218 2.30 9.58 -9.26
CA VAL A 218 1.63 8.50 -8.54
C VAL A 218 2.36 8.23 -7.24
N SER A 219 1.63 7.95 -6.17
CA SER A 219 2.14 7.44 -4.91
C SER A 219 1.96 5.92 -4.87
N MET A 220 3.04 5.22 -4.53
CA MET A 220 3.09 3.78 -4.34
C MET A 220 3.83 3.53 -3.01
N GLY A 221 3.17 2.87 -2.07
CA GLY A 221 3.64 2.80 -0.69
C GLY A 221 3.79 4.20 -0.09
N ASP A 222 4.95 4.50 0.50
CA ASP A 222 5.25 5.80 1.10
C ASP A 222 6.02 6.75 0.16
N ALA A 223 6.23 6.36 -1.10
CA ALA A 223 7.02 7.13 -2.06
C ALA A 223 6.19 7.70 -3.21
N TYR A 224 6.74 8.73 -3.87
CA TYR A 224 6.17 9.34 -5.06
C TYR A 224 7.00 9.01 -6.30
N TYR A 225 6.32 8.87 -7.43
CA TYR A 225 6.90 8.50 -8.71
C TYR A 225 6.33 9.39 -9.83
N ARG A 226 7.18 9.76 -10.77
CA ARG A 226 6.83 10.45 -12.01
C ARG A 226 6.42 9.43 -13.06
N LEU A 227 5.21 9.61 -13.57
CA LEU A 227 4.67 8.87 -14.70
C LEU A 227 5.22 9.44 -16.00
N SER A 228 5.54 8.56 -16.95
CA SER A 228 5.95 9.01 -18.27
C SER A 228 4.75 9.52 -19.07
N GLY A 229 4.99 10.41 -20.05
CA GLY A 229 3.95 10.77 -21.02
C GLY A 229 3.41 9.56 -21.81
N ALA A 230 4.17 8.44 -21.87
CA ALA A 230 3.70 7.20 -22.48
C ALA A 230 2.58 6.54 -21.66
N PHE A 231 2.60 6.65 -20.31
CA PHE A 231 1.51 6.18 -19.46
C PHE A 231 0.18 6.77 -19.95
N PHE A 232 0.06 8.10 -20.02
CA PHE A 232 -1.17 8.79 -20.40
C PHE A 232 -1.58 8.58 -21.87
N LYS A 233 -0.62 8.27 -22.76
CA LYS A 233 -0.94 7.88 -24.14
C LYS A 233 -1.50 6.46 -24.21
N GLN A 234 -1.05 5.56 -23.35
CA GLN A 234 -1.39 4.13 -23.38
C GLN A 234 -2.64 3.83 -22.55
N SER A 235 -2.79 4.44 -21.39
CA SER A 235 -3.97 4.26 -20.52
C SER A 235 -5.21 4.98 -21.05
N GLY A 236 -5.12 5.67 -22.19
CA GLY A 236 -6.16 6.56 -22.68
C GLY A 236 -6.40 7.72 -21.72
N ASP A 237 -7.35 8.60 -22.04
CA ASP A 237 -7.75 9.66 -21.13
C ASP A 237 -8.72 9.11 -20.06
N ILE A 238 -8.25 8.13 -19.26
CA ILE A 238 -9.08 7.44 -18.26
C ILE A 238 -9.62 8.39 -17.18
N PHE A 239 -8.98 9.54 -16.99
CA PHE A 239 -9.35 10.57 -16.02
C PHE A 239 -10.19 11.71 -16.60
N THR A 240 -10.29 11.85 -17.92
CA THR A 240 -11.12 12.92 -18.51
C THR A 240 -12.58 12.79 -18.14
N GLY A 241 -13.16 13.94 -17.77
CA GLY A 241 -14.55 14.06 -17.38
C GLY A 241 -14.85 13.56 -15.97
N LEU A 242 -13.88 12.96 -15.26
CA LEU A 242 -14.06 12.61 -13.86
C LEU A 242 -14.19 13.88 -13.02
N LYS A 243 -15.13 13.85 -12.08
CA LYS A 243 -15.38 14.92 -11.12
C LYS A 243 -15.50 14.30 -9.74
N GLN A 244 -14.97 15.01 -8.75
CA GLN A 244 -15.15 14.70 -7.35
C GLN A 244 -15.22 16.02 -6.57
N GLU A 245 -15.78 15.97 -5.37
CA GLU A 245 -15.78 17.12 -4.49
C GLU A 245 -14.37 17.41 -3.98
N ALA A 246 -14.12 18.69 -3.69
CA ALA A 246 -12.93 19.10 -2.97
C ALA A 246 -12.95 18.46 -1.57
N LEU A 247 -11.78 18.04 -1.07
CA LEU A 247 -11.69 17.57 0.30
C LEU A 247 -12.08 18.70 1.26
N PRO A 248 -12.76 18.40 2.37
CA PRO A 248 -13.03 19.42 3.38
C PRO A 248 -11.69 20.00 3.88
N LEU A 249 -11.56 21.32 3.85
CA LEU A 249 -10.44 22.01 4.48
C LEU A 249 -10.59 21.83 6.00
N TYR A 250 -9.70 21.05 6.62
CA TYR A 250 -9.58 20.93 8.08
C TYR A 250 -8.41 21.76 8.58
#